data_AF-A0A2G8RFB4-F1
#
_entry.id   AF-A0A2G8RFB4-F1
#
_cell.length_a   1.000
_cell.length_b   1.000
_cell.length_c   1.000
_cell.angle_alpha   90.00
_cell.angle_beta   90.00
_cell.angle_gamma   90.00
#
_symmetry.space_group_name_H-M   'P 1'
#
loop_
_entity.id
_entity.type
_entity.pdbx_description
1 polymer ?
#
loop_
_entity_poly.entity_id
_entity_poly.type
_entity_poly.pdbx_seq_one_letter_code
_entity_poly.pdbx_strand_id
1 'polypeptide(L)'
;MATYWRSGEGRKIIDTTGHWVLAVAALRGLTMWDYIEERCSLAELGVAADEAARTLKPLIPDAHIHYNEHGGSSRVYDSWEEWFSHRLRNRIFYFFHKHHPDGGTYRCLAEWPLAEPMRPGLAATENLKDAATTVVETPQDPPIAVAAE
;
A
#
# COMPACT_ATOMS: atom_id res chain seq x y z
N MET A 1 -17.02 -20.79 3.56
CA MET A 1 -17.28 -19.96 2.37
C MET A 1 -16.18 -18.93 2.25
N ALA A 2 -15.66 -18.68 1.05
CA ALA A 2 -14.80 -17.52 0.85
C ALA A 2 -15.62 -16.26 1.17
N THR A 3 -15.08 -15.33 1.95
CA THR A 3 -15.71 -14.03 2.14
C THR A 3 -15.83 -13.33 0.79
N TYR A 4 -16.91 -12.58 0.55
CA TYR A 4 -17.16 -11.84 -0.71
C TYR A 4 -15.89 -11.20 -1.30
N TRP A 5 -15.10 -10.57 -0.44
CA TRP A 5 -13.85 -9.86 -0.77
C TRP A 5 -12.71 -10.74 -1.30
N ARG A 6 -12.80 -12.07 -1.15
CA ARG A 6 -11.74 -13.03 -1.52
C ARG A 6 -12.08 -13.85 -2.76
N SER A 7 -13.19 -13.56 -3.44
CA SER A 7 -13.65 -14.34 -4.60
C SER A 7 -14.32 -13.47 -5.66
N GLY A 8 -14.27 -13.95 -6.91
CA GLY A 8 -15.01 -13.36 -8.03
C GLY A 8 -14.78 -11.86 -8.18
N GLU A 9 -15.87 -11.11 -8.36
CA GLU A 9 -15.83 -9.66 -8.54
C GLU A 9 -15.44 -8.91 -7.26
N GLY A 10 -15.80 -9.45 -6.08
CA GLY A 10 -15.40 -8.86 -4.80
C GLY A 10 -13.88 -8.81 -4.62
N ARG A 11 -13.15 -9.81 -5.16
CA ARG A 11 -11.68 -9.79 -5.21
C ARG A 11 -11.17 -8.69 -6.14
N LYS A 12 -11.73 -8.55 -7.35
CA LYS A 12 -11.31 -7.49 -8.30
C LYS A 12 -11.51 -6.10 -7.72
N ILE A 13 -12.65 -5.86 -7.06
CA ILE A 13 -12.95 -4.59 -6.38
C ILE A 13 -11.87 -4.28 -5.33
N ILE A 14 -11.46 -5.27 -4.54
CA ILE A 14 -10.47 -5.09 -3.48
C ILE A 14 -9.06 -4.92 -4.03
N ASP A 15 -8.69 -5.67 -5.06
CA ASP A 15 -7.41 -5.51 -5.76
C ASP A 15 -7.32 -4.10 -6.38
N THR A 16 -8.37 -3.64 -7.07
CA THR A 16 -8.44 -2.27 -7.62
C THR A 16 -8.35 -1.22 -6.52
N THR A 17 -9.04 -1.43 -5.39
CA THR A 17 -8.97 -0.53 -4.23
C THR A 17 -7.56 -0.49 -3.64
N GLY A 18 -6.88 -1.63 -3.53
CA GLY A 18 -5.50 -1.70 -3.07
C GLY A 18 -4.53 -0.90 -3.94
N HIS A 19 -4.62 -1.06 -5.26
CA HIS A 19 -3.80 -0.27 -6.21
C HIS A 19 -4.12 1.22 -6.14
N TRP A 20 -5.40 1.57 -6.00
CA TRP A 20 -5.82 2.95 -5.83
C TRP A 20 -5.20 3.58 -4.57
N VAL A 21 -5.22 2.88 -3.42
CA VAL A 21 -4.58 3.37 -2.18
C VAL A 21 -3.09 3.65 -2.39
N LEU A 22 -2.37 2.76 -3.09
CA LEU A 22 -0.95 3.00 -3.43
C LEU A 22 -0.78 4.25 -4.30
N ALA A 23 -1.63 4.43 -5.31
CA ALA A 23 -1.55 5.56 -6.22
C ALA A 23 -1.80 6.90 -5.51
N VAL A 24 -2.84 7.00 -4.68
CA VAL A 24 -3.16 8.24 -3.97
C VAL A 24 -2.14 8.59 -2.89
N ALA A 25 -1.52 7.58 -2.27
CA ALA A 25 -0.40 7.77 -1.35
C ALA A 25 0.84 8.32 -2.08
N ALA A 26 1.20 7.71 -3.21
CA ALA A 26 2.36 8.12 -4.01
C ALA A 26 2.24 9.56 -4.53
N LEU A 27 1.05 9.99 -4.95
CA LEU A 27 0.78 11.37 -5.36
C LEU A 27 1.02 12.41 -4.25
N ARG A 28 1.03 11.97 -2.99
CA ARG A 28 1.27 12.79 -1.80
C ARG A 28 2.68 12.63 -1.24
N GLY A 29 3.54 11.86 -1.91
CA GLY A 29 4.88 11.53 -1.43
C GLY A 29 4.87 10.64 -0.18
N LEU A 30 3.78 9.91 0.06
CA LEU A 30 3.62 9.01 1.19
C LEU A 30 3.63 7.55 0.72
N THR A 31 3.96 6.66 1.65
CA THR A 31 3.85 5.21 1.50
C THR A 31 2.82 4.67 2.49
N MET A 32 2.32 3.46 2.24
CA MET A 32 1.49 2.79 3.23
C MET A 32 2.26 2.44 4.52
N TRP A 33 3.59 2.35 4.47
CA TRP A 33 4.41 2.19 5.67
C TRP A 33 4.38 3.44 6.55
N ASP A 34 4.26 4.64 5.99
CA ASP A 34 4.07 5.86 6.79
C ASP A 34 2.77 5.81 7.59
N TYR A 35 1.72 5.19 7.03
CA TYR A 35 0.48 4.95 7.75
C TYR A 35 0.64 3.91 8.87
N ILE A 36 1.25 2.77 8.55
CA ILE A 36 1.45 1.65 9.49
C ILE A 36 2.34 2.06 10.66
N GLU A 37 3.36 2.88 10.40
CA GLU A 37 4.29 3.42 11.40
C GLU A 37 3.79 4.71 12.08
N GLU A 38 2.51 5.03 11.87
CA GLU A 38 1.81 6.11 12.57
C GLU A 38 2.29 7.53 12.27
N ARG A 39 2.97 7.72 11.13
CA ARG A 39 3.45 9.03 10.68
C ARG A 39 2.37 9.84 9.97
N CYS A 40 1.31 9.19 9.51
CA CYS A 40 0.15 9.84 8.89
C CYS A 40 -1.16 9.10 9.19
N SER A 41 -2.27 9.77 8.96
CA SER A 41 -3.63 9.24 9.00
C SER A 41 -4.07 8.71 7.61
N LEU A 42 -5.18 7.97 7.59
CA LEU A 42 -5.78 7.44 6.35
C LEU A 42 -6.20 8.58 5.39
N ALA A 43 -6.67 9.70 5.94
CA ALA A 43 -7.03 10.88 5.17
C ALA A 43 -5.79 11.56 4.58
N GLU A 44 -4.71 11.70 5.36
CA GLU A 44 -3.42 12.23 4.88
C GLU A 44 -2.78 11.32 3.81
N LEU A 45 -2.99 10.00 3.90
CA LEU A 45 -2.63 9.05 2.84
C LEU A 45 -3.42 9.26 1.53
N GLY A 46 -4.51 10.04 1.57
CA GLY A 46 -5.37 10.32 0.42
C GLY A 46 -6.65 9.50 0.35
N VAL A 47 -6.96 8.70 1.38
CA VAL A 47 -8.20 7.93 1.46
C VAL A 47 -9.33 8.80 2.02
N ALA A 48 -9.81 9.72 1.19
CA ALA A 48 -10.92 10.62 1.46
C ALA A 48 -12.08 10.40 0.48
N ALA A 49 -13.30 10.77 0.87
CA ALA A 49 -14.52 10.46 0.10
C ALA A 49 -14.59 11.22 -1.22
N ASP A 50 -14.19 12.48 -1.24
CA ASP A 50 -14.08 13.33 -2.44
C ASP A 50 -13.04 12.77 -3.41
N GLU A 51 -11.86 12.40 -2.91
CA GLU A 51 -10.80 11.81 -3.72
C GLU A 51 -11.26 10.47 -4.32
N ALA A 52 -11.89 9.62 -3.50
CA ALA A 52 -12.41 8.33 -3.92
C ALA A 52 -13.53 8.48 -4.97
N ALA A 53 -14.45 9.43 -4.80
CA ALA A 53 -15.48 9.71 -5.78
C ALA A 53 -14.90 10.19 -7.12
N ARG A 54 -13.79 10.94 -7.10
CA ARG A 54 -13.13 11.44 -8.31
C ARG A 54 -12.30 10.38 -9.03
N THR A 55 -11.63 9.49 -8.29
CA THR A 55 -10.55 8.64 -8.84
C THR A 55 -10.80 7.14 -8.72
N LEU A 56 -11.55 6.69 -7.71
CA LEU A 56 -11.87 5.27 -7.51
C LEU A 56 -13.24 4.91 -8.11
N LYS A 57 -14.26 5.75 -7.91
CA LYS A 57 -15.62 5.50 -8.43
C LYS A 57 -15.63 5.22 -9.94
N PRO A 58 -14.89 5.95 -10.81
CA PRO A 58 -14.85 5.63 -12.24
C PRO A 58 -14.26 4.24 -12.56
N LEU A 59 -13.41 3.69 -11.68
CA LEU A 59 -12.78 2.38 -11.86
C LEU A 59 -13.69 1.22 -11.42
N ILE A 60 -14.60 1.48 -10.48
CA ILE A 60 -15.51 0.49 -9.89
C ILE A 60 -16.93 1.09 -9.70
N PRO A 61 -17.58 1.58 -10.77
CA PRO A 61 -18.80 2.39 -10.66
C PRO A 61 -19.98 1.63 -10.04
N ASP A 62 -20.09 0.35 -10.34
CA ASP A 62 -21.21 -0.50 -9.91
C ASP A 62 -20.87 -1.38 -8.69
N ALA A 63 -19.74 -1.12 -8.01
CA ALA A 63 -19.29 -1.97 -6.90
C ALA A 63 -20.29 -2.02 -5.73
N HIS A 64 -21.01 -0.93 -5.48
CA HIS A 64 -22.05 -0.89 -4.46
C HIS A 64 -23.26 -1.77 -4.82
N ILE A 65 -23.68 -1.79 -6.09
CA ILE A 65 -24.77 -2.64 -6.60
C ILE A 65 -24.36 -4.11 -6.46
N HIS A 66 -23.17 -4.46 -6.97
CA HIS A 66 -22.68 -5.84 -6.87
C HIS A 66 -22.52 -6.28 -5.41
N TYR A 67 -22.08 -5.37 -4.52
CA TYR A 67 -22.02 -5.64 -3.09
C TYR A 67 -23.41 -5.82 -2.46
N ASN A 68 -24.43 -5.06 -2.86
CA ASN A 68 -25.79 -5.24 -2.36
C ASN A 68 -26.36 -6.63 -2.74
N GLU A 69 -26.03 -7.13 -3.93
CA GLU A 69 -26.52 -8.42 -4.45
C GLU A 69 -25.79 -9.62 -3.83
N HIS A 70 -24.47 -9.51 -3.63
CA HIS A 70 -23.61 -10.65 -3.30
C HIS A 70 -22.88 -10.51 -1.96
N GLY A 71 -22.92 -9.32 -1.36
CA GLY A 71 -22.31 -9.05 -0.07
C GLY A 71 -23.09 -9.70 1.06
N GLY A 72 -22.39 -10.12 2.11
CA GLY A 72 -23.02 -10.75 3.30
C GLY A 72 -23.61 -9.75 4.30
N SER A 73 -23.93 -8.52 3.89
CA SER A 73 -24.46 -7.46 4.78
C SER A 73 -25.95 -7.31 4.57
N SER A 74 -26.71 -7.12 5.65
CA SER A 74 -28.14 -6.80 5.59
C SER A 74 -28.42 -5.35 5.17
N ARG A 75 -27.44 -4.45 5.29
CA ARG A 75 -27.55 -3.07 4.80
C ARG A 75 -27.38 -3.03 3.28
N VAL A 76 -28.36 -2.45 2.62
CA VAL A 76 -28.33 -2.04 1.21
C VAL A 76 -27.88 -0.58 1.15
N TYR A 77 -27.09 -0.24 0.14
CA TYR A 77 -26.58 1.11 -0.08
C TYR A 77 -27.18 1.69 -1.35
N ASP A 78 -27.77 2.88 -1.25
CA ASP A 78 -28.48 3.53 -2.36
C ASP A 78 -27.52 4.24 -3.33
N SER A 79 -26.30 4.52 -2.87
CA SER A 79 -25.28 5.19 -3.67
C SER A 79 -23.88 4.63 -3.44
N TRP A 80 -23.01 4.87 -4.41
CA TRP A 80 -21.60 4.51 -4.32
C TRP A 80 -20.91 5.22 -3.14
N GLU A 81 -21.21 6.50 -2.90
CA GLU A 81 -20.64 7.33 -1.85
C GLU A 81 -21.03 6.85 -0.45
N GLU A 82 -22.30 6.44 -0.27
CA GLU A 82 -22.77 5.83 0.97
C GLU A 82 -22.05 4.50 1.23
N TRP A 83 -21.98 3.64 0.21
CA TRP A 83 -21.26 2.37 0.28
C TRP A 83 -19.77 2.59 0.59
N PHE A 84 -19.12 3.55 -0.05
CA PHE A 84 -17.75 3.90 0.23
C PHE A 84 -17.56 4.31 1.70
N SER A 85 -18.37 5.27 2.17
CA SER A 85 -18.22 5.87 3.49
C SER A 85 -18.45 4.87 4.63
N HIS A 86 -19.40 3.97 4.46
CA HIS A 86 -19.80 3.03 5.51
C HIS A 86 -19.18 1.64 5.37
N ARG A 87 -18.78 1.23 4.16
CA ARG A 87 -18.30 -0.12 3.91
C ARG A 87 -16.90 -0.18 3.35
N LEU A 88 -16.64 0.41 2.18
CA LEU A 88 -15.33 0.27 1.56
C LEU A 88 -14.23 0.95 2.38
N ARG A 89 -14.48 2.13 2.94
CA ARG A 89 -13.51 2.82 3.82
C ARG A 89 -13.17 2.00 5.06
N ASN A 90 -14.16 1.34 5.66
CA ASN A 90 -13.93 0.42 6.77
C ASN A 90 -13.13 -0.81 6.32
N ARG A 91 -13.38 -1.30 5.11
CA ARG A 91 -12.60 -2.40 4.53
C ARG A 91 -11.14 -2.00 4.27
N ILE A 92 -10.88 -0.77 3.81
CA ILE A 92 -9.53 -0.23 3.66
C ILE A 92 -8.86 -0.09 5.03
N PHE A 93 -9.59 0.36 6.06
CA PHE A 93 -9.06 0.37 7.43
C PHE A 93 -8.54 -1.02 7.84
N TYR A 94 -9.29 -2.09 7.57
CA TYR A 94 -8.85 -3.47 7.84
C TYR A 94 -7.69 -3.96 6.98
N PHE A 95 -7.34 -3.30 5.86
CA PHE A 95 -6.07 -3.62 5.20
C PHE A 95 -4.89 -3.37 6.14
N PHE A 96 -5.04 -2.37 7.01
CA PHE A 96 -3.97 -1.84 7.86
C PHE A 96 -4.17 -2.10 9.36
N HIS A 97 -5.20 -2.84 9.79
CA HIS A 97 -5.46 -3.06 11.22
C HIS A 97 -5.92 -4.46 11.55
N LYS A 98 -5.51 -4.92 12.73
CA LYS A 98 -5.94 -6.18 13.34
C LYS A 98 -6.40 -5.97 14.77
N HIS A 99 -7.35 -6.78 15.22
CA HIS A 99 -7.83 -6.74 16.59
C HIS A 99 -6.77 -7.26 17.56
N HIS A 100 -6.65 -6.58 18.70
CA HIS A 100 -5.90 -7.10 19.84
C HIS A 100 -6.71 -8.20 20.56
N PRO A 101 -6.05 -9.22 21.13
CA PRO A 101 -6.72 -10.24 21.95
C PRO A 101 -7.49 -9.63 23.13
N ASP A 102 -6.94 -8.58 23.74
CA ASP A 102 -7.49 -7.92 24.94
C ASP A 102 -8.45 -6.75 24.60
N GLY A 103 -8.79 -6.58 23.33
CA GLY A 103 -9.62 -5.48 22.83
C GLY A 103 -8.83 -4.33 22.21
N GLY A 104 -9.49 -3.60 21.30
CA GLY A 104 -8.86 -2.56 20.48
C GLY A 104 -8.26 -3.09 19.17
N THR A 105 -7.51 -2.24 18.46
CA THR A 105 -6.86 -2.56 17.18
C THR A 105 -5.44 -1.99 17.14
N TYR A 106 -4.52 -2.71 16.50
CA TYR A 106 -3.18 -2.20 16.15
C TYR A 106 -2.99 -2.12 14.64
N ARG A 107 -2.05 -1.26 14.22
CA ARG A 107 -1.68 -1.08 12.82
C ARG A 107 -0.73 -2.17 12.34
N CYS A 108 -1.07 -2.83 11.24
CA CYS A 108 -0.27 -3.87 10.58
C CYS A 108 -0.85 -4.18 9.19
N LEU A 109 -0.16 -4.95 8.34
CA LEU A 109 -0.70 -5.43 7.06
C LEU A 109 -1.70 -6.58 7.24
N ALA A 110 -2.82 -6.31 7.90
CA ALA A 110 -3.73 -7.34 8.35
C ALA A 110 -4.46 -8.07 7.22
N GLU A 111 -4.94 -7.33 6.21
CA GLU A 111 -5.69 -7.87 5.08
C GLU A 111 -5.27 -7.24 3.75
N TRP A 112 -3.98 -6.89 3.64
CA TRP A 112 -3.44 -6.30 2.42
C TRP A 112 -3.69 -7.22 1.21
N PRO A 113 -4.33 -6.74 0.12
CA PRO A 113 -4.76 -7.62 -0.97
C PRO A 113 -3.71 -7.84 -2.05
N LEU A 114 -2.63 -7.04 -2.06
CA LEU A 114 -1.55 -7.13 -3.04
C LEU A 114 -0.31 -7.80 -2.44
N ALA A 115 0.74 -7.93 -3.26
CA ALA A 115 2.05 -8.26 -2.72
C ALA A 115 2.47 -7.22 -1.66
N GLU A 116 3.07 -7.70 -0.58
CA GLU A 116 3.59 -6.83 0.47
C GLU A 116 4.67 -5.90 -0.11
N PRO A 117 4.52 -4.57 0.01
CA PRO A 117 5.54 -3.66 -0.47
C PRO A 117 6.75 -3.69 0.45
N MET A 118 7.94 -3.59 -0.14
CA MET A 118 9.18 -3.51 0.63
C MET A 118 9.13 -2.34 1.62
N ARG A 119 9.54 -2.61 2.86
CA ARG A 119 9.62 -1.60 3.90
C ARG A 119 10.80 -0.66 3.63
N PRO A 120 10.59 0.68 3.64
CA PRO A 120 11.68 1.64 3.52
C PRO A 120 12.75 1.37 4.57
N GLY A 121 14.00 1.16 4.15
CA GLY A 121 15.14 0.88 5.04
C GLY A 121 15.58 -0.59 5.14
N LEU A 122 14.75 -1.57 4.75
CA LEU A 122 15.16 -2.98 4.66
C LEU A 122 15.94 -3.30 3.38
N ALA A 123 15.67 -2.60 2.27
CA ALA A 123 16.44 -2.72 1.02
C ALA A 123 17.89 -2.20 1.14
N ALA A 124 18.16 -1.32 2.11
CA ALA A 124 19.46 -0.69 2.29
C ALA A 124 20.45 -1.59 3.03
N THR A 125 19.99 -2.58 3.81
CA THR A 125 20.86 -3.46 4.60
C THR A 125 21.31 -4.72 3.87
N GLU A 126 20.65 -5.11 2.78
CA GLU A 126 21.12 -6.23 1.94
C GLU A 126 22.19 -5.81 0.92
N ASN A 127 22.11 -4.58 0.36
CA ASN A 127 23.12 -4.10 -0.60
C ASN A 127 24.45 -3.63 0.03
N LEU A 128 24.53 -3.51 1.36
CA LEU A 128 25.77 -3.12 2.04
C LEU A 128 26.66 -4.31 2.42
N LYS A 129 26.17 -5.55 2.40
CA LYS A 129 27.00 -6.72 2.69
C LYS A 129 27.89 -7.12 1.51
N ASP A 130 27.47 -6.85 0.27
CA ASP A 130 28.27 -7.17 -0.93
C ASP A 130 29.30 -6.08 -1.28
N ALA A 131 29.16 -4.86 -0.74
CA ALA A 131 30.09 -3.76 -1.01
C ALA A 131 31.35 -3.77 -0.12
N ALA A 132 31.41 -4.62 0.92
CA ALA A 132 32.48 -4.57 1.92
C ALA A 132 33.70 -5.46 1.61
N THR A 133 33.81 -6.09 0.43
CA THR A 133 34.91 -7.03 0.10
C THR A 133 35.72 -6.64 -1.13
N THR A 134 35.76 -5.37 -1.54
CA THR A 134 36.71 -4.93 -2.59
C THR A 134 37.43 -3.65 -2.20
N VAL A 135 38.38 -3.75 -1.25
CA VAL A 135 39.42 -2.72 -1.07
C VAL A 135 40.76 -3.40 -0.80
N VAL A 136 41.47 -3.80 -1.85
CA VAL A 136 42.94 -3.79 -2.04
C VAL A 136 43.09 -4.00 -3.56
N GLU A 137 43.65 -3.13 -4.39
CA GLU A 137 45.06 -2.69 -4.43
C GLU A 137 45.16 -1.56 -5.47
N THR A 138 45.78 -0.43 -5.11
CA THR A 138 46.09 0.67 -6.03
C THR A 138 47.45 0.38 -6.68
N PRO A 139 47.61 0.30 -8.01
CA PRO A 139 48.95 0.28 -8.61
C PRO A 139 49.49 1.71 -8.63
N GLN A 140 50.66 1.92 -8.03
CA GLN A 140 51.43 3.14 -8.11
C GLN A 140 51.98 3.34 -9.54
N ASP A 141 51.81 4.54 -10.09
CA ASP A 141 52.47 4.97 -11.32
C ASP A 141 54.01 4.99 -11.16
N PRO A 142 54.79 4.54 -12.17
CA PRO A 142 56.25 4.68 -12.15
C PRO A 142 56.71 6.10 -12.56
N PRO A 143 57.91 6.52 -12.11
CA PRO A 143 58.39 7.90 -12.28
C PRO A 143 58.87 8.21 -13.70
N ILE A 144 58.67 9.47 -14.07
CA ILE A 144 59.13 10.14 -15.29
C ILE A 144 60.66 10.03 -15.42
N ALA A 145 61.14 9.43 -16.51
CA ALA A 145 62.54 9.49 -16.91
C ALA A 145 62.78 10.73 -17.77
N VAL A 146 63.56 11.66 -17.25
CA VAL A 146 64.19 12.76 -17.98
C VAL A 146 65.36 12.18 -18.77
N ALA A 147 65.32 12.29 -20.10
CA ALA A 147 66.50 12.11 -20.94
C ALA A 147 66.96 13.49 -21.42
N ALA A 148 68.18 13.83 -21.04
CA ALA A 148 68.95 14.94 -21.57
C ALA A 148 69.76 14.49 -22.79
N GLU A 149 70.04 15.48 -23.65
CA GLU A 149 70.93 15.53 -24.83
C GLU A 149 70.38 15.03 -26.17
#